data_AF-A0A2V8FWC3-F1
#
_entry.id   AF-A0A2V8FWC3-F1
#
_cell.length_a   1.000
_cell.length_b   1.000
_cell.length_c   1.000
_cell.angle_alpha   90.00
_cell.angle_beta   90.00
_cell.angle_gamma   90.00
#
_symmetry.space_group_name_H-M   'P 1'
#
loop_
_entity.id
_entity.type
_entity.pdbx_description
1 polymer ?
#
loop_
_entity_poly.entity_id
_entity_poly.type
_entity_poly.pdbx_seq_one_letter_code
_entity_poly.pdbx_strand_id
1 'polypeptide(L)'
;ERQLANPLVQVILTTGGTGITSRDSTYETVSALIQKRLDGFGELFRMLSYEQIGPAAMMSRACAGLVAGRIVVSLPGSEAAVRLAMERLLIPELGHLVQQASR
;
A
#
# COMPACT_ATOMS: atom_id res chain seq x y z
N GLU A 1 12.57 -8.76 -1.65
CA GLU A 1 13.88 -8.10 -1.77
C GLU A 1 14.42 -7.98 -3.19
N ARG A 2 14.34 -9.02 -4.07
CA ARG A 2 14.84 -8.93 -5.46
C ARG A 2 14.43 -7.67 -6.22
N GLN A 3 13.17 -7.24 -6.10
CA GLN A 3 12.69 -6.02 -6.77
C GLN A 3 13.27 -4.73 -6.18
N LEU A 4 13.58 -4.72 -4.88
CA LEU A 4 14.25 -3.58 -4.23
C LEU A 4 15.71 -3.42 -4.69
N ALA A 5 16.35 -4.51 -5.12
CA ALA A 5 17.71 -4.47 -5.67
C ALA A 5 17.74 -4.02 -7.14
N ASN A 6 16.60 -4.01 -7.84
CA ASN A 6 16.55 -3.62 -9.25
C ASN A 6 16.56 -2.08 -9.38
N PRO A 7 17.55 -1.47 -10.05
CA PRO A 7 17.62 -0.02 -10.22
C PRO A 7 16.53 0.55 -11.14
N LEU A 8 15.89 -0.28 -11.97
CA LEU A 8 14.80 0.13 -12.86
C LEU A 8 13.43 0.16 -12.17
N VAL A 9 13.33 -0.37 -10.94
CA VAL A 9 12.07 -0.43 -10.19
C VAL A 9 11.99 0.77 -9.25
N GLN A 10 11.00 1.63 -9.49
CA GLN A 10 10.71 2.81 -8.67
C GLN A 10 9.57 2.57 -7.68
N VAL A 11 8.63 1.69 -8.04
CA VAL A 11 7.42 1.39 -7.28
C VAL A 11 7.21 -0.12 -7.21
N ILE A 12 6.85 -0.63 -6.03
CA ILE A 12 6.43 -2.01 -5.81
C ILE A 12 5.02 -2.00 -5.23
N LEU A 13 4.09 -2.63 -5.91
CA LEU A 13 2.72 -2.84 -5.45
C LEU A 13 2.50 -4.32 -5.17
N THR A 14 1.98 -4.64 -3.98
CA THR A 14 1.54 -6.00 -3.63
C THR A 14 0.05 -6.00 -3.33
N THR A 15 -0.61 -7.12 -3.62
CA THR A 15 -2.04 -7.31 -3.33
C THR A 15 -2.26 -8.70 -2.73
N GLY A 16 -3.10 -8.77 -1.69
CA GLY A 16 -3.45 -10.02 -1.01
C GLY A 16 -2.57 -10.37 0.19
N GLY A 17 -3.05 -11.31 1.01
CA GLY A 17 -2.37 -11.73 2.25
C GLY A 17 -2.40 -10.69 3.37
N THR A 18 -3.35 -9.75 3.33
CA THR A 18 -3.54 -8.70 4.34
C THR A 18 -4.80 -8.91 5.20
N GLY A 19 -5.43 -10.08 5.15
CA GLY A 19 -6.56 -10.41 6.05
C GLY A 19 -6.12 -10.58 7.51
N ILE A 20 -7.04 -10.84 8.43
CA ILE A 20 -6.72 -11.02 9.87
C ILE A 20 -6.44 -12.48 10.24
N THR A 21 -6.38 -13.40 9.26
CA THR A 21 -6.18 -14.82 9.54
C THR A 21 -4.70 -15.14 9.75
N SER A 22 -4.39 -16.27 10.37
CA SER A 22 -3.00 -16.70 10.61
C SER A 22 -2.18 -16.94 9.34
N ARG A 23 -2.83 -17.03 8.17
CA ARG A 23 -2.16 -17.18 6.87
C ARG A 23 -1.78 -15.84 6.24
N ASP A 24 -2.32 -14.74 6.75
CA ASP A 24 -2.11 -13.41 6.21
C ASP A 24 -0.92 -12.74 6.90
N SER A 25 0.19 -12.58 6.17
CA SER A 25 1.44 -11.99 6.69
C SER A 25 1.97 -10.83 5.86
N THR A 26 1.32 -10.49 4.74
CA THR A 26 1.81 -9.46 3.80
C THR A 26 1.89 -8.10 4.47
N TYR A 27 0.87 -7.71 5.24
CA TYR A 27 0.84 -6.40 5.90
C TYR A 27 1.97 -6.27 6.93
N GLU A 28 2.15 -7.26 7.80
CA GLU A 28 3.22 -7.31 8.80
C GLU A 28 4.58 -7.22 8.13
N THR A 29 4.79 -8.03 7.10
CA THR A 29 6.05 -8.11 6.36
C THR A 29 6.37 -6.77 5.69
N VAL A 30 5.42 -6.19 4.95
CA VAL A 30 5.64 -4.93 4.25
C VAL A 30 5.77 -3.76 5.24
N SER A 31 4.93 -3.70 6.27
CA SER A 31 4.97 -2.64 7.29
C SER A 31 6.29 -2.63 8.07
N ALA A 32 6.89 -3.80 8.32
CA ALA A 32 8.19 -3.92 8.96
C ALA A 32 9.35 -3.48 8.06
N LEU A 33 9.22 -3.62 6.74
CA LEU A 33 10.26 -3.20 5.78
C LEU A 33 10.27 -1.69 5.52
N ILE A 34 9.15 -1.00 5.74
CA ILE A 34 9.00 0.44 5.49
C ILE A 34 9.90 1.25 6.42
N GLN A 35 10.81 2.03 5.82
CA GLN A 35 11.75 2.91 6.53
C GLN A 35 11.12 4.28 6.82
N LYS A 36 10.31 4.80 5.89
CA LYS A 36 9.53 6.03 6.08
C LYS A 36 8.07 5.76 5.70
N ARG A 37 7.19 5.82 6.69
CA ARG A 37 5.77 5.52 6.53
C ARG A 37 5.03 6.66 5.85
N LEU A 38 4.06 6.30 5.01
CA LEU A 38 3.04 7.20 4.48
C LEU A 38 1.72 6.84 5.15
N ASP A 39 1.59 7.09 6.46
CA ASP A 39 0.45 6.63 7.27
C ASP A 39 -0.90 7.10 6.71
N GLY A 40 -0.92 8.33 6.16
CA GLY A 40 -2.08 8.90 5.47
C GLY A 40 -2.65 8.03 4.33
N PHE A 41 -1.84 7.18 3.68
CA PHE A 41 -2.35 6.23 2.68
C PHE A 41 -3.31 5.22 3.30
N GLY A 42 -2.91 4.59 4.41
CA GLY A 42 -3.74 3.58 5.08
C GLY A 42 -4.98 4.20 5.73
N GLU A 43 -4.84 5.41 6.27
CA GLU A 43 -5.92 6.20 6.86
C GLU A 43 -6.98 6.57 5.83
N LEU A 44 -6.57 7.23 4.73
CA LEU A 44 -7.48 7.62 3.65
C LEU A 44 -8.10 6.38 2.99
N PHE A 45 -7.33 5.31 2.79
CA PHE A 45 -7.85 4.07 2.23
C PHE A 45 -8.98 3.48 3.10
N ARG A 46 -8.80 3.44 4.43
CA ARG A 46 -9.84 2.95 5.34
C ARG A 46 -11.05 3.87 5.39
N MET A 47 -10.83 5.19 5.38
CA MET A 47 -11.93 6.17 5.31
C MET A 47 -12.78 5.97 4.05
N LEU A 48 -12.14 5.91 2.87
CA LEU A 48 -12.83 5.67 1.60
C LEU A 48 -13.47 4.27 1.55
N SER A 49 -12.83 3.26 2.14
CA SER A 49 -13.41 1.92 2.25
C SER A 49 -14.65 1.93 3.14
N TYR A 50 -14.66 2.70 4.23
CA TYR A 50 -15.81 2.81 5.13
C TYR A 50 -17.04 3.36 4.39
N GLU A 51 -16.85 4.30 3.46
CA GLU A 51 -17.94 4.79 2.60
C GLU A 51 -18.55 3.70 1.71
N GLN A 52 -17.80 2.64 1.38
CA GLN A 52 -18.25 1.56 0.49
C GLN A 52 -18.74 0.30 1.24
N ILE A 53 -18.05 -0.10 2.30
CA ILE A 53 -18.27 -1.37 3.01
C ILE A 53 -18.55 -1.19 4.50
N GLY A 54 -18.70 0.05 4.97
CA GLY A 54 -19.07 0.37 6.35
C GLY A 54 -18.06 -0.14 7.38
N PRO A 55 -18.52 -0.62 8.54
CA PRO A 55 -17.65 -1.08 9.63
C PRO A 55 -16.65 -2.18 9.24
N ALA A 56 -16.90 -2.94 8.18
CA ALA A 56 -15.96 -3.94 7.68
C ALA A 56 -14.61 -3.33 7.27
N ALA A 57 -14.57 -2.03 6.92
CA ALA A 57 -13.35 -1.30 6.63
C ALA A 57 -12.36 -1.26 7.81
N MET A 58 -12.80 -1.49 9.04
CA MET A 58 -11.92 -1.64 10.20
C MET A 58 -10.92 -2.79 10.02
N MET A 59 -11.31 -3.85 9.31
CA MET A 59 -10.44 -5.00 9.02
C MET A 59 -9.53 -4.79 7.80
N SER A 60 -9.69 -3.68 7.06
CA SER A 60 -8.90 -3.39 5.87
C SER A 60 -7.48 -2.96 6.23
N ARG A 61 -6.51 -3.81 5.91
CA ARG A 61 -5.09 -3.57 6.16
C ARG A 61 -4.37 -3.24 4.85
N ALA A 62 -4.07 -1.96 4.66
CA ALA A 62 -3.27 -1.44 3.58
C ALA A 62 -2.20 -0.49 4.15
N CYS A 63 -1.01 -0.48 3.57
CA CYS A 63 0.07 0.43 3.99
C CYS A 63 0.92 0.83 2.80
N ALA A 64 1.52 2.03 2.88
CA ALA A 64 2.47 2.53 1.92
C ALA A 64 3.64 3.21 2.62
N GLY A 65 4.79 3.26 1.95
CA GLY A 65 5.97 3.91 2.48
C GLY A 65 7.17 3.83 1.54
N LEU A 66 8.30 4.32 2.01
CA LEU A 66 9.58 4.21 1.32
C LEU A 66 10.42 3.08 1.88
N VAL A 67 11.07 2.35 0.98
CA VAL A 67 12.10 1.34 1.27
C VAL A 67 13.25 1.57 0.30
N ALA A 68 14.42 1.98 0.81
CA ALA A 68 15.63 2.23 -0.01
C ALA A 68 15.36 3.12 -1.25
N GLY A 69 14.68 4.25 -1.03
CA GLY A 69 14.34 5.22 -2.08
C GLY A 69 13.23 4.80 -3.05
N ARG A 70 12.55 3.66 -2.80
CA ARG A 70 11.45 3.15 -3.63
C ARG A 70 10.13 3.23 -2.90
N ILE A 71 9.05 3.49 -3.64
CA ILE A 71 7.69 3.43 -3.10
C ILE A 71 7.27 1.97 -2.98
N VAL A 72 6.81 1.56 -1.81
CA VAL A 72 6.26 0.21 -1.58
C VAL A 72 4.86 0.35 -1.02
N VAL A 73 3.91 -0.37 -1.62
CA VAL A 73 2.50 -0.36 -1.22
C VAL A 73 2.01 -1.80 -1.07
N SER A 74 1.30 -2.07 0.02
CA SER A 74 0.55 -3.31 0.23
C SER A 74 -0.94 -3.02 0.24
N LEU A 75 -1.66 -3.70 -0.64
CA LEU A 75 -3.10 -3.60 -0.84
C LEU A 75 -3.82 -4.89 -0.42
N PRO A 76 -5.12 -4.82 -0.05
CA PRO A 76 -5.95 -6.00 0.07
C PRO A 76 -6.08 -6.77 -1.25
N GLY A 77 -6.52 -8.02 -1.16
CA GLY A 77 -6.64 -8.94 -2.30
C GLY A 77 -7.91 -8.78 -3.14
N SER A 78 -8.92 -8.03 -2.66
CA SER A 78 -10.16 -7.85 -3.41
C SER A 78 -10.00 -6.83 -4.53
N GLU A 79 -10.58 -7.13 -5.70
CA GLU A 79 -10.53 -6.24 -6.86
C GLU A 79 -11.11 -4.85 -6.55
N ALA A 80 -12.19 -4.78 -5.76
CA ALA A 80 -12.79 -3.52 -5.33
C ALA A 80 -11.82 -2.66 -4.48
N ALA A 81 -11.08 -3.27 -3.55
CA ALA A 81 -10.08 -2.57 -2.75
C ALA A 81 -8.91 -2.08 -3.60
N VAL A 82 -8.42 -2.91 -4.51
CA VAL A 82 -7.35 -2.52 -5.43
C VAL A 82 -7.79 -1.37 -6.32
N ARG A 83 -8.98 -1.46 -6.93
CA ARG A 83 -9.55 -0.37 -7.75
C ARG A 83 -9.66 0.92 -6.96
N LEU A 84 -10.22 0.86 -5.74
CA LEU A 84 -10.36 2.03 -4.87
C LEU A 84 -9.00 2.69 -4.58
N ALA A 85 -8.00 1.91 -4.16
CA ALA A 85 -6.67 2.43 -3.86
C ALA A 85 -5.98 3.00 -5.11
N MET A 86 -6.10 2.32 -6.25
CA MET A 86 -5.48 2.76 -7.50
C MET A 86 -6.10 4.07 -8.00
N GLU A 87 -7.42 4.11 -8.16
CA GLU A 87 -8.10 5.24 -8.78
C GLU A 87 -8.14 6.48 -7.88
N ARG A 88 -8.35 6.29 -6.57
CA ARG A 88 -8.58 7.41 -5.65
C ARG A 88 -7.33 7.94 -4.98
N LEU A 89 -6.26 7.14 -4.90
CA LEU A 89 -5.06 7.49 -4.13
C LEU A 89 -3.77 7.36 -4.94
N LEU A 90 -3.51 6.21 -5.56
CA LEU A 90 -2.20 5.93 -6.16
C LEU A 90 -2.03 6.61 -7.52
N ILE A 91 -2.90 6.35 -8.51
CA ILE A 91 -2.76 6.90 -9.87
C ILE A 91 -2.61 8.43 -9.88
N PRO A 92 -3.40 9.21 -9.10
CA PRO A 92 -3.26 10.67 -9.07
C PRO A 92 -1.88 11.15 -8.57
N GLU A 93 -1.27 10.43 -7.62
CA GLU A 93 -0.10 10.91 -6.89
C GLU A 93 1.20 10.14 -7.19
N LEU A 94 1.15 8.99 -7.87
CA LEU A 94 2.30 8.09 -7.97
C LEU A 94 3.50 8.73 -8.65
N GLY A 95 3.28 9.52 -9.70
CA GLY A 95 4.35 10.26 -10.37
C GLY A 95 5.03 11.27 -9.45
N HIS A 96 4.25 11.99 -8.63
CA HIS A 96 4.77 12.94 -7.66
C HIS A 96 5.52 12.22 -6.53
N LEU A 97 4.97 11.12 -6.01
CA LEU A 97 5.61 10.28 -4.99
C LEU A 97 6.98 9.77 -5.45
N VAL A 98 7.07 9.26 -6.69
CA VAL A 98 8.34 8.81 -7.25
C VAL A 98 9.35 9.95 -7.35
N GLN A 99 8.93 11.13 -7.81
CA GLN A 99 9.81 12.30 -7.90
C GLN A 99 10.33 12.74 -6.52
N GLN A 100 9.50 12.69 -5.47
CA GLN A 100 9.92 13.02 -4.11
C GLN A 100 10.84 11.97 -3.51
N ALA A 101 10.61 10.68 -3.81
CA ALA A 101 11.44 9.59 -3.30
C ALA A 101 12.86 9.56 -3.91
N SER A 102 13.05 10.18 -5.08
CA SER A 102 14.34 10.22 -5.79
C SER A 102 15.21 11.44 -5.46
N ARG A 103 14.78 12.29 -4.52
CA ARG A 103 15.53 13.48 -4.03
C ARG A 103 16.29 13.15 -2.76
#